data_AF-A0A662GB94-F1
#
_entry.id   AF-A0A662GB94-F1
#
_cell.length_a   1.000
_cell.length_b   1.000
_cell.length_c   1.000
_cell.angle_alpha   90.00
_cell.angle_beta   90.00
_cell.angle_gamma   90.00
#
_symmetry.space_group_name_H-M   'P 1'
#
loop_
_entity.id
_entity.type
_entity.pdbx_description
1 polymer ?
#
loop_
_entity_poly.entity_id
_entity_poly.type
_entity_poly.pdbx_seq_one_letter_code
_entity_poly.pdbx_strand_id
1 'polypeptide(L)'
;MSAVLGVVAIAALVLAILSYVFHKRVAPRPPQSSNKVAPYACGELLPAERVPVRVLFFKYACLFLVLDVVALLLAFTLGTPTPLERPVLQYLSLSYGLVALAAILLLGVRE
;
A
#
# COMPACT_ATOMS: atom_id res chain seq x y z
N MET A 1 -0.80 23.08 9.64
CA MET A 1 -1.27 21.78 9.12
C MET A 1 -0.15 20.74 9.08
N SER A 2 0.98 21.03 8.44
CA SER A 2 2.09 20.08 8.23
C SER A 2 2.75 19.56 9.53
N ALA A 3 2.92 20.43 10.53
CA ALA A 3 3.48 20.02 11.83
C ALA A 3 2.57 19.03 12.58
N VAL A 4 1.25 19.25 12.55
CA VAL A 4 0.27 18.35 13.18
C VAL A 4 0.29 16.99 12.50
N LEU A 5 0.31 16.96 11.16
CA LEU A 5 0.38 15.72 10.39
C LEU A 5 1.65 14.92 10.72
N GLY A 6 2.79 15.60 10.81
CA GLY A 6 4.07 14.99 11.20
C GLY A 6 4.03 14.40 12.61
N VAL A 7 3.50 15.15 13.58
CA VAL A 7 3.35 14.67 14.97
C VAL A 7 2.44 13.44 15.03
N VAL A 8 1.32 13.44 14.31
CA VAL A 8 0.40 12.28 14.28
C VAL A 8 1.06 11.06 13.65
N ALA A 9 1.77 11.21 12.54
CA ALA A 9 2.47 10.10 11.88
C ALA A 9 3.55 9.49 12.80
N ILE A 10 4.34 10.33 13.48
CA ILE A 10 5.35 9.89 14.44
C ILE A 10 4.69 9.19 15.63
N ALA A 11 3.62 9.76 16.19
CA ALA A 11 2.89 9.17 17.31
C ALA A 11 2.31 7.79 16.94
N ALA A 12 1.73 7.65 15.75
CA ALA A 12 1.21 6.38 15.24
C ALA A 12 2.32 5.32 15.09
N LEU A 13 3.48 5.71 14.55
CA LEU A 13 4.62 4.82 14.41
C LEU A 13 5.17 4.39 15.78
N VAL A 14 5.32 5.34 16.70
CA VAL A 14 5.75 5.07 18.08
C VAL A 14 4.78 4.12 18.76
N LEU A 15 3.47 4.34 18.62
CA LEU A 15 2.45 3.45 19.18
C LEU A 15 2.52 2.03 18.60
N ALA A 16 2.73 1.90 17.29
CA ALA A 16 2.92 0.59 16.65
C ALA A 16 4.18 -0.12 17.18
N ILE A 17 5.29 0.58 17.35
CA ILE A 17 6.53 0.01 17.89
C ILE A 17 6.35 -0.38 19.37
N LEU A 18 5.77 0.51 20.18
CA LEU A 18 5.53 0.25 21.61
C LEU A 18 4.60 -0.95 21.78
N SER A 19 3.53 -1.04 20.99
CA SER A 19 2.62 -2.19 21.05
C SER A 19 3.33 -3.49 20.66
N TYR A 20 4.13 -3.49 19.59
CA TYR A 20 4.92 -4.67 19.20
C TYR A 20 5.93 -5.09 20.28
N VAL A 21 6.68 -4.14 20.85
CA VAL A 21 7.67 -4.42 21.90
C VAL A 21 6.99 -4.93 23.17
N PHE A 22 5.87 -4.32 23.56
CA PHE A 22 5.09 -4.75 24.72
C PHE A 22 4.60 -6.18 24.55
N HIS A 23 3.95 -6.51 23.42
CA HIS A 23 3.48 -7.87 23.14
C HIS A 23 4.64 -8.87 23.12
N LYS A 24 5.77 -8.52 22.49
CA LYS A 24 6.96 -9.38 22.45
C LYS A 24 7.55 -9.66 23.84
N ARG A 25 7.38 -8.75 24.82
CA ARG A 25 7.87 -8.91 26.20
C ARG A 25 6.89 -9.67 27.09
N VAL A 26 5.59 -9.45 26.93
CA VAL A 26 4.55 -10.02 27.80
C VAL A 26 4.07 -11.39 27.32
N ALA A 27 4.04 -11.63 26.01
CA ALA A 27 3.53 -12.89 25.47
C ALA A 27 4.43 -14.10 25.85
N PRO A 28 3.84 -15.25 26.23
CA PRO A 28 4.58 -16.49 26.40
C PRO A 28 5.36 -16.85 25.14
N ARG A 29 6.61 -17.30 25.28
CA ARG A 29 7.48 -17.71 24.16
C ARG A 29 7.63 -19.23 24.13
N PRO A 30 6.67 -19.99 23.56
CA PRO A 30 6.80 -21.44 23.47
C PRO A 30 7.97 -21.81 22.55
N PRO A 31 8.64 -22.95 22.78
CA PRO A 31 9.77 -23.41 21.98
C PRO A 31 9.39 -23.50 20.49
N GLN A 32 10.33 -23.14 19.62
CA GLN A 32 10.16 -23.18 18.17
C GLN A 32 10.35 -24.62 17.66
N SER A 33 9.34 -25.47 17.83
CA SER A 33 9.34 -26.81 17.27
C SER A 33 9.06 -26.78 15.76
N SER A 34 9.48 -27.83 15.04
CA SER A 34 9.21 -27.97 13.59
C SER A 34 7.72 -27.83 13.26
N ASN A 35 6.84 -28.35 14.11
CA ASN A 35 5.39 -28.26 13.91
C ASN A 35 4.84 -26.86 14.15
N LYS A 36 5.46 -26.06 15.03
CA LYS A 36 5.03 -24.69 15.34
C LYS A 36 5.36 -23.72 14.20
N VAL A 37 6.46 -23.95 13.51
CA VAL A 37 6.92 -23.12 12.38
C VAL A 37 6.41 -23.62 11.03
N ALA A 38 5.76 -24.80 10.99
CA ALA A 38 5.11 -25.33 9.80
C ALA A 38 3.89 -24.49 9.41
N PRO A 39 3.59 -24.36 8.10
CA PRO A 39 2.41 -23.65 7.64
C PRO A 39 1.13 -24.35 8.14
N TYR A 40 0.12 -23.54 8.46
CA TYR A 40 -1.20 -24.08 8.80
C TYR A 40 -1.87 -24.64 7.54
N ALA A 41 -2.14 -25.95 7.53
CA ALA A 41 -2.81 -26.66 6.45
C ALA A 41 -3.96 -27.52 6.98
N CYS A 42 -4.90 -26.91 7.71
CA CYS A 42 -6.08 -27.61 8.28
C CYS A 42 -5.75 -28.84 9.14
N GLY A 43 -4.55 -28.90 9.73
CA GLY A 43 -4.06 -30.04 10.52
C GLY A 43 -3.20 -31.05 9.74
N GLU A 44 -3.08 -30.88 8.42
CA GLU A 44 -2.21 -31.68 7.56
C GLU A 44 -0.78 -31.15 7.53
N LEU A 45 0.18 -32.05 7.26
CA LEU A 45 1.58 -31.72 7.04
C LEU A 45 1.83 -31.52 5.55
N LEU A 46 1.51 -30.31 5.05
CA LEU A 46 1.80 -29.91 3.68
C LEU A 46 3.11 -29.11 3.60
N PRO A 47 3.92 -29.30 2.56
CA PRO A 47 5.08 -28.45 2.33
C PRO A 47 4.63 -27.00 2.07
N ALA A 48 5.46 -26.04 2.46
CA ALA A 48 5.20 -24.64 2.14
C ALA A 48 5.31 -24.43 0.63
N GLU A 49 4.17 -24.24 -0.04
CA GLU A 49 4.10 -24.02 -1.47
C GLU A 49 3.63 -22.60 -1.80
N ARG A 50 4.23 -22.01 -2.84
CA ARG A 50 3.76 -20.74 -3.40
C ARG A 50 2.66 -21.05 -4.40
N VAL A 51 1.41 -21.01 -3.95
CA VAL A 51 0.27 -21.21 -4.83
C VAL A 51 0.14 -20.00 -5.77
N PRO A 52 0.04 -20.20 -7.11
CA PRO A 52 -0.20 -19.09 -8.03
C PRO A 52 -1.57 -18.49 -7.74
N VAL A 53 -1.58 -17.29 -7.17
CA VAL A 53 -2.81 -16.56 -6.91
C VAL A 53 -3.30 -15.95 -8.22
N ARG A 54 -4.50 -16.34 -8.66
CA ARG A 54 -5.16 -15.67 -9.78
C ARG A 54 -5.51 -14.24 -9.39
N VAL A 55 -5.11 -13.26 -10.21
CA VAL A 55 -5.40 -11.84 -9.97
C VAL A 55 -6.82 -11.52 -10.46
N LEU A 56 -7.81 -12.14 -9.82
CA LEU A 56 -9.23 -12.05 -10.19
C LEU A 56 -9.74 -10.60 -10.27
N PHE A 57 -9.15 -9.72 -9.46
CA PHE A 57 -9.55 -8.32 -9.34
C PHE A 57 -8.58 -7.35 -10.03
N PHE A 58 -7.74 -7.83 -10.95
CA PHE A 58 -6.76 -6.97 -11.63
C PHE A 58 -7.42 -5.77 -12.33
N LYS A 59 -8.49 -6.00 -13.08
CA LYS A 59 -9.24 -4.93 -13.74
C LYS A 59 -9.88 -3.95 -12.74
N TYR A 60 -10.32 -4.44 -11.58
CA TYR A 60 -10.81 -3.55 -10.52
C TYR A 60 -9.68 -2.70 -9.91
N ALA A 61 -8.48 -3.26 -9.74
CA ALA A 61 -7.31 -2.50 -9.31
C ALA A 61 -6.90 -1.43 -10.33
N CYS A 62 -6.95 -1.74 -11.64
CA CYS A 62 -6.72 -0.74 -12.69
C CYS A 62 -7.78 0.36 -12.66
N LEU A 63 -9.07 0.02 -12.52
CA LEU A 63 -10.14 1.01 -12.40
C LEU A 63 -9.95 1.89 -11.16
N PHE A 64 -9.65 1.30 -10.01
CA PHE A 64 -9.35 2.04 -8.79
C PHE A 64 -8.20 3.02 -9.00
N LEU A 65 -7.12 2.56 -9.64
CA LEU A 65 -5.94 3.39 -9.92
C LEU A 65 -6.26 4.57 -10.84
N VAL A 66 -7.12 4.39 -11.85
CA VAL A 66 -7.60 5.52 -12.68
C VAL A 66 -8.34 6.56 -11.83
N LEU A 67 -9.27 6.11 -10.97
CA LEU A 67 -10.03 7.01 -10.11
C LEU A 67 -9.15 7.72 -9.07
N ASP A 68 -8.15 7.02 -8.52
CA ASP A 68 -7.18 7.57 -7.57
C ASP A 68 -6.31 8.66 -8.21
N VAL A 69 -5.83 8.43 -9.43
CA VAL A 69 -5.11 9.46 -10.20
C VAL A 69 -5.99 10.68 -10.46
N VAL A 70 -7.26 10.48 -10.85
CA VAL A 70 -8.19 11.60 -11.07
C VAL A 70 -8.37 12.42 -9.78
N ALA A 71 -8.52 11.76 -8.63
CA ALA A 71 -8.61 12.44 -7.34
C ALA A 71 -7.33 13.24 -7.02
N LEU A 72 -6.15 12.67 -7.29
CA LEU A 72 -4.87 13.37 -7.11
C LEU A 72 -4.70 14.58 -8.05
N LEU A 73 -5.06 14.44 -9.32
CA LEU A 73 -5.00 15.54 -10.28
C LEU A 73 -5.96 16.68 -9.88
N LEU A 74 -7.15 16.35 -9.40
CA LEU A 74 -8.07 17.33 -8.82
C LEU A 74 -7.45 18.01 -7.60
N ALA A 75 -6.81 17.25 -6.70
CA ALA A 75 -6.13 17.81 -5.53
C ALA A 75 -5.00 18.77 -5.92
N PHE A 76 -4.28 18.52 -7.02
CA PHE A 76 -3.25 19.42 -7.53
C PHE A 76 -3.78 20.76 -8.04
N THR A 77 -5.07 20.84 -8.40
CA THR A 77 -5.71 22.12 -8.74
C THR A 77 -6.07 22.95 -7.50
N LEU A 78 -6.03 22.36 -6.31
CA LEU A 78 -6.36 23.04 -5.07
C LEU A 78 -5.15 23.81 -4.55
N GLY A 79 -5.19 25.13 -4.70
CA GLY A 79 -4.17 26.04 -4.17
C GLY A 79 -3.38 26.78 -5.25
N THR A 80 -2.44 27.62 -4.82
CA THR A 80 -1.59 28.40 -5.72
C THR A 80 -0.13 28.00 -5.50
N PRO A 81 0.47 27.20 -6.40
CA PRO A 81 1.84 26.76 -6.22
C PRO A 81 2.81 27.92 -6.38
N THR A 82 3.79 27.97 -5.48
CA THR A 82 4.92 28.90 -5.58
C THR A 82 5.76 28.61 -6.83
N PRO A 83 6.57 29.57 -7.32
CA PRO A 83 7.41 29.35 -8.50
C PRO A 83 8.33 28.12 -8.41
N LEU A 84 8.78 27.76 -7.20
CA LEU A 84 9.61 26.58 -6.95
C LEU A 84 8.83 25.27 -6.98
N GLU A 85 7.55 25.28 -6.61
CA GLU A 85 6.68 24.09 -6.58
C GLU A 85 6.07 23.78 -7.95
N ARG A 86 5.91 24.78 -8.82
CA ARG A 86 5.36 24.61 -10.17
C ARG A 86 6.00 23.50 -11.01
N PRO A 87 7.34 23.44 -11.16
CA PRO A 87 7.95 22.37 -11.95
C PRO A 87 7.71 20.98 -11.34
N VAL A 88 7.69 20.88 -10.00
CA VAL A 88 7.41 19.64 -9.29
C VAL A 88 5.97 19.20 -9.55
N LEU A 89 5.01 20.10 -9.41
CA LEU A 89 3.59 19.82 -9.66
C LEU A 89 3.34 19.41 -11.11
N GLN A 90 4.01 20.06 -12.07
CA GLN A 90 3.94 19.70 -13.48
C GLN A 90 4.47 18.29 -13.73
N TYR A 91 5.63 17.95 -13.17
CA TYR A 91 6.22 16.61 -13.29
C TYR A 91 5.32 15.53 -12.66
N LEU A 92 4.78 15.79 -11.46
CA LEU A 92 3.83 14.89 -10.81
C LEU A 92 2.56 14.71 -11.66
N SER A 93 1.97 15.81 -12.15
CA SER A 93 0.75 15.73 -12.97
C SER A 93 0.95 14.89 -14.24
N LEU A 94 2.09 15.06 -14.93
CA LEU A 94 2.42 14.28 -16.12
C LEU A 94 2.66 12.80 -15.80
N SER A 95 3.45 12.50 -14.77
CA SER A 95 3.74 11.12 -14.37
C SER A 95 2.49 10.36 -13.93
N TYR A 96 1.63 10.97 -13.11
CA TYR A 96 0.35 10.37 -12.72
C TYR A 96 -0.60 10.23 -13.92
N GLY A 97 -0.62 11.20 -14.85
CA GLY A 97 -1.38 11.09 -16.10
C GLY A 97 -0.94 9.90 -16.96
N LEU A 98 0.36 9.63 -17.07
CA LEU A 98 0.89 8.45 -17.77
C LEU A 98 0.48 7.14 -17.09
N VAL A 99 0.47 7.12 -15.75
CA VAL A 99 0.00 5.96 -14.97
C VAL A 99 -1.48 5.69 -15.21
N ALA A 100 -2.33 6.72 -15.22
CA ALA A 100 -3.75 6.57 -15.57
C ALA A 100 -3.94 6.08 -17.01
N LEU A 101 -3.18 6.62 -17.97
CA LEU A 101 -3.22 6.14 -19.35
C LEU A 101 -2.86 4.65 -19.45
N ALA A 102 -1.78 4.22 -18.80
CA ALA A 102 -1.38 2.82 -18.76
C ALA A 102 -2.49 1.94 -18.16
N ALA A 103 -3.12 2.37 -17.06
CA ALA A 103 -4.23 1.64 -16.46
C ALA A 103 -5.48 1.55 -17.35
N ILE A 104 -5.81 2.62 -18.09
CA ILE A 104 -6.90 2.63 -19.08
C ILE A 104 -6.59 1.65 -20.23
N LEU A 105 -5.35 1.63 -20.72
CA LEU A 105 -4.95 0.70 -21.76
C LEU A 105 -5.07 -0.75 -21.27
N LEU A 106 -4.61 -1.04 -20.05
CA LEU A 106 -4.74 -2.37 -19.43
C LEU A 106 -6.20 -2.78 -19.20
N LEU A 107 -7.10 -1.84 -18.90
CA LEU A 107 -8.54 -2.11 -18.82
C LEU A 107 -9.15 -2.49 -20.18
N GLY A 108 -8.68 -1.84 -21.26
CA GLY A 108 -9.12 -2.07 -22.63
C GLY A 108 -8.65 -3.40 -23.22
N VAL A 109 -7.60 -4.01 -22.66
CA VAL A 109 -7.14 -5.34 -23.07
C VAL A 109 -8.22 -6.37 -22.72
N ARG A 110 -8.75 -7.01 -23.76
CA ARG A 110 -9.59 -8.20 -23.60
C ARG A 110 -8.66 -9.37 -23.31
N GLU A 111 -8.92 -10.03 -22.20
CA GLU A 111 -8.28 -11.30 -21.80
C GLU A 111 -8.94 -12.44 -22.57
#